data_AF-A0A359LRH6-F1
#
_entry.id   AF-A0A359LRH6-F1
#
_cell.length_a   1.000
_cell.length_b   1.000
_cell.length_c   1.000
_cell.angle_alpha   90.00
_cell.angle_beta   90.00
_cell.angle_gamma   90.00
#
_symmetry.space_group_name_H-M   'P 1'
#
loop_
_entity.id
_entity.type
_entity.pdbx_description
1 polymer ?
#
loop_
_entity_poly.entity_id
_entity_poly.type
_entity_poly.pdbx_seq_one_letter_code
_entity_poly.pdbx_strand_id
1 'polypeptide(L)'
;MTTTRQATITRRPAGERGRGEHGWLNSRHTFSFAGYFDPNHMGYRSLRVINDDVVEPGRGFATHAHSDAEILTYVLAGQLEHKDSMG
;
A
#
# COMPACT_ATOMS: atom_id res chain seq x y z
N MET A 1 -30.90 25.01 14.68
CA MET A 1 -29.49 25.37 14.52
C MET A 1 -28.73 24.12 14.10
N THR A 2 -28.34 24.02 12.84
CA THR A 2 -27.58 22.89 12.30
C THR A 2 -26.10 23.21 12.43
N THR A 3 -25.40 22.54 13.34
CA THR A 3 -23.95 22.70 13.51
C THR A 3 -23.25 21.95 12.40
N THR A 4 -22.72 22.66 11.41
CA THR A 4 -21.84 22.05 10.40
C THR A 4 -20.56 21.61 11.08
N ARG A 5 -20.38 20.30 11.27
CA ARG A 5 -19.12 19.72 11.75
C ARG A 5 -18.06 19.99 10.69
N GLN A 6 -17.08 20.84 11.00
CA GLN A 6 -15.88 20.95 10.16
C GLN A 6 -15.18 19.59 10.13
N ALA A 7 -14.94 19.07 8.93
CA ALA A 7 -14.17 17.85 8.75
C ALA A 7 -12.70 18.15 9.08
N THR A 8 -12.14 17.42 10.05
CA THR A 8 -10.70 17.42 10.28
C THR A 8 -10.03 16.67 9.12
N ILE A 9 -9.18 17.37 8.38
CA ILE A 9 -8.37 16.79 7.31
C ILE A 9 -6.95 16.59 7.84
N THR A 10 -6.51 15.34 7.88
CA THR A 10 -5.12 14.99 8.19
C THR A 10 -4.36 14.74 6.89
N ARG A 11 -3.26 15.47 6.68
CA ARG A 11 -2.37 15.23 5.53
C ARG A 11 -1.42 14.07 5.83
N ARG A 12 -1.18 13.22 4.83
CA ARG A 12 -0.10 12.22 4.83
C ARG A 12 0.87 12.53 3.68
N PRO A 13 1.93 13.32 3.92
CA PRO A 13 2.88 13.72 2.88
C PRO A 13 3.67 12.54 2.30
N ALA A 14 3.93 12.57 0.99
CA ALA A 14 4.63 11.48 0.31
C ALA A 14 6.06 11.23 0.84
N GLY A 15 6.75 12.30 1.25
CA GLY A 15 8.13 12.24 1.76
C GLY A 15 8.26 11.58 3.14
N GLU A 16 7.16 11.49 3.89
CA GLU A 16 7.12 10.90 5.24
C GLU A 16 6.66 9.43 5.24
N ARG A 17 6.33 8.88 4.06
CA ARG A 17 5.96 7.47 3.90
C ARG A 17 7.14 6.56 4.22
N GLY A 18 6.83 5.42 4.82
CA GLY A 18 7.80 4.35 5.04
C GLY A 18 8.42 3.91 3.73
N ARG A 19 9.65 3.40 3.78
CA ARG A 19 10.38 2.91 2.60
C ARG A 19 10.70 1.43 2.76
N GLY A 20 10.46 0.67 1.70
CA GLY A 20 10.98 -0.68 1.51
C GLY A 20 11.78 -0.73 0.21
N GLU A 21 13.09 -0.96 0.30
CA GLU A 21 13.96 -1.07 -0.86
C GLU A 21 14.59 -2.47 -0.88
N HIS A 22 14.28 -3.23 -1.93
CA HIS A 22 14.68 -4.63 -2.07
C HIS A 22 15.42 -4.91 -3.38
N GLY A 23 16.26 -3.97 -3.80
CA GLY A 23 16.99 -4.01 -5.08
C GLY A 23 16.04 -3.79 -6.25
N TRP A 24 15.23 -4.80 -6.58
CA TRP A 24 14.28 -4.79 -7.71
C TRP A 24 12.93 -4.12 -7.41
N LEU A 25 12.64 -3.86 -6.12
CA LEU A 25 11.42 -3.22 -5.65
C LEU A 25 11.78 -1.96 -4.86
N ASN A 26 11.19 -0.83 -5.25
CA ASN A 26 11.15 0.39 -4.45
C ASN A 26 9.71 0.66 -4.04
N SER A 27 9.42 0.54 -2.75
CA SER A 27 8.08 0.65 -2.19
C SER A 27 7.98 1.83 -1.22
N ARG A 28 6.86 2.56 -1.29
CA ARG A 28 6.48 3.57 -0.29
C ARG A 28 5.23 3.15 0.47
N HIS A 29 5.36 2.99 1.78
CA HIS A 29 4.29 2.53 2.67
C HIS A 29 3.56 3.71 3.32
N THR A 30 2.28 3.87 3.01
CA THR A 30 1.44 4.91 3.63
C THR A 30 1.16 4.59 5.09
N PHE A 31 0.92 3.31 5.37
CA PHE A 31 0.69 2.73 6.69
C PHE A 31 1.77 1.69 7.03
N SER A 32 1.87 1.29 8.29
CA SER A 32 2.76 0.24 8.79
C SER A 32 2.55 -1.07 8.03
N PHE A 33 3.62 -1.59 7.44
CA PHE A 33 3.60 -2.77 6.60
C PHE A 33 5.01 -3.37 6.48
N ALA A 34 5.10 -4.70 6.38
CA ALA A 34 6.36 -5.44 6.35
C ALA A 34 7.30 -5.03 7.50
N GLY A 35 8.53 -4.60 7.17
CA GLY A 35 9.52 -4.13 8.16
C GLY A 35 9.33 -2.67 8.61
N TYR A 36 8.46 -1.90 7.96
CA TYR A 36 8.17 -0.52 8.35
C TYR A 36 7.06 -0.47 9.40
N PHE A 37 7.35 0.19 10.54
CA PHE A 37 6.41 0.34 11.64
C PHE A 37 6.33 1.80 12.11
N ASP A 38 5.12 2.32 12.15
CA ASP A 38 4.75 3.59 12.77
C ASP A 38 3.39 3.45 13.48
N PRO A 39 3.33 3.56 14.83
CA PRO A 39 2.09 3.37 15.58
C PRO A 39 1.02 4.43 15.25
N ASN A 40 1.39 5.57 14.68
CA ASN A 40 0.45 6.61 14.27
C ASN A 40 -0.13 6.36 12.87
N HIS A 41 0.42 5.41 12.12
CA HIS A 41 0.04 5.11 10.75
C HIS A 41 -0.28 3.62 10.58
N MET A 42 -1.15 3.06 11.42
CA MET A 42 -1.55 1.65 11.34
C MET A 42 -2.67 1.34 10.34
N GLY A 43 -3.34 2.37 9.80
CA GLY A 43 -4.46 2.23 8.87
C GLY A 43 -5.48 3.37 9.02
N TYR A 44 -6.49 3.37 8.16
CA TYR A 44 -7.62 4.31 8.23
C TYR A 44 -8.94 3.56 8.02
N ARG A 45 -9.75 3.43 9.07
CA ARG A 45 -10.96 2.61 9.06
C ARG A 45 -10.63 1.19 8.58
N SER A 46 -11.25 0.72 7.50
CA SER A 46 -10.98 -0.60 6.92
C SER A 46 -9.73 -0.64 6.03
N LEU A 47 -9.21 0.51 5.60
CA LEU A 47 -8.03 0.57 4.76
C LEU A 47 -6.78 0.32 5.60
N ARG A 48 -6.10 -0.80 5.35
CA ARG A 48 -4.94 -1.24 6.13
C ARG A 48 -3.61 -0.93 5.46
N VAL A 49 -3.51 -1.12 4.14
CA VAL A 49 -2.26 -0.96 3.39
C VAL A 49 -2.53 -0.10 2.16
N ILE A 50 -1.66 0.87 1.92
CA ILE A 50 -1.49 1.52 0.62
C ILE A 50 0.01 1.59 0.37
N ASN A 51 0.44 0.79 -0.60
CA ASN A 51 1.80 0.82 -1.12
C ASN A 51 1.82 1.50 -2.48
N ASP A 52 2.92 2.17 -2.76
CA ASP A 52 3.25 2.76 -4.04
C ASP A 52 4.57 2.10 -4.47
N ASP A 53 4.44 1.17 -5.40
CA ASP A 53 5.46 0.18 -5.73
C ASP A 53 5.99 0.42 -7.15
N VAL A 54 7.29 0.58 -7.24
CA VAL A 54 8.03 0.54 -8.51
C VAL A 54 8.79 -0.78 -8.57
N VAL A 55 8.42 -1.61 -9.54
CA VAL A 55 8.98 -2.95 -9.77
C VAL A 55 9.81 -2.93 -11.05
N GLU A 56 11.04 -3.44 -10.98
CA GLU A 56 11.90 -3.58 -12.16
C GLU A 56 11.29 -4.54 -13.20
N PRO A 57 11.51 -4.31 -14.51
CA PRO A 57 11.00 -5.19 -15.56
C PRO A 57 11.43 -6.66 -15.39
N GLY A 58 10.49 -7.59 -15.58
CA GLY A 58 10.73 -9.03 -15.45
C GLY A 58 10.91 -9.53 -14.01
N ARG A 59 10.66 -8.67 -13.01
CA ARG A 59 10.65 -9.02 -11.59
C ARG A 59 9.23 -9.03 -11.06
N GLY A 60 9.06 -9.66 -9.91
CA GLY A 60 7.77 -9.80 -9.26
C GLY A 60 7.89 -10.51 -7.93
N PHE A 61 6.75 -10.61 -7.26
CA PHE A 61 6.65 -11.29 -5.98
C PHE A 61 6.51 -12.81 -6.20
N ALA A 62 7.21 -13.59 -5.39
CA ALA A 62 7.00 -15.04 -5.36
C ALA A 62 5.57 -15.35 -4.91
N THR A 63 5.05 -16.52 -5.29
CA THR A 63 3.75 -16.99 -4.81
C THR A 63 3.69 -16.98 -3.29
N HIS A 64 2.65 -16.35 -2.75
CA HIS A 64 2.39 -16.26 -1.31
C HIS A 64 0.87 -16.25 -1.06
N ALA A 65 0.49 -16.56 0.18
CA ALA A 65 -0.91 -16.68 0.58
C ALA A 65 -1.44 -15.37 1.17
N HIS A 66 -2.73 -15.11 0.94
CA HIS A 66 -3.52 -14.11 1.64
C HIS A 66 -4.77 -14.77 2.24
N SER A 67 -5.29 -14.21 3.33
CA SER A 67 -6.55 -14.60 3.96
C SER A 67 -7.27 -13.35 4.45
N ASP A 68 -8.61 -13.36 4.38
CA ASP A 68 -9.49 -12.34 4.97
C ASP A 68 -9.13 -10.89 4.60
N ALA A 69 -8.70 -10.68 3.34
CA ALA A 69 -8.30 -9.39 2.82
C ALA A 69 -8.76 -9.20 1.37
N GLU A 70 -9.29 -8.01 1.08
CA GLU A 70 -9.55 -7.54 -0.28
C GLU A 70 -8.32 -6.77 -0.78
N ILE A 71 -7.77 -7.19 -1.92
CA ILE A 71 -6.57 -6.58 -2.52
C ILE A 71 -6.94 -5.92 -3.83
N LEU A 72 -6.67 -4.62 -3.91
CA LEU A 72 -6.84 -3.83 -5.12
C LEU A 72 -5.47 -3.40 -5.63
N THR A 73 -5.18 -3.69 -6.89
CA THR A 73 -3.99 -3.17 -7.59
C THR A 73 -4.42 -2.17 -8.65
N TYR A 74 -3.78 -1.01 -8.66
CA TYR A 74 -3.99 0.01 -9.69
C TYR A 74 -2.68 0.33 -10.41
N VAL A 75 -2.58 -0.09 -11.67
CA VAL A 75 -1.37 0.09 -12.48
C VAL A 75 -1.31 1.50 -13.04
N LEU A 76 -0.29 2.27 -12.65
CA LEU A 76 -0.07 3.63 -13.13
C LEU A 76 0.74 3.67 -14.43
N ALA A 77 1.69 2.76 -14.61
CA ALA A 77 2.54 2.65 -15.79
C ALA A 77 3.04 1.21 -15.97
N GLY A 78 3.29 0.81 -17.22
CA GLY A 78 3.73 -0.55 -17.56
C GLY A 78 2.58 -1.56 -17.59
N GLN A 79 2.89 -2.82 -17.27
CA GLN A 79 1.95 -3.94 -17.27
C GLN A 79 2.24 -4.85 -16.06
N LEU A 80 1.19 -5.49 -15.55
CA LEU A 80 1.28 -6.44 -14.44
C LEU A 80 0.61 -7.75 -14.85
N GLU A 81 1.34 -8.84 -14.72
CA GLU A 81 0.79 -10.19 -14.80
C GLU A 81 0.37 -10.63 -13.39
N HIS A 82 -0.83 -11.22 -13.29
CA HIS A 82 -1.34 -11.81 -12.06
C HIS A 82 -1.68 -13.27 -12.32
N LYS A 83 -1.26 -14.12 -11.39
CA LYS A 83 -1.58 -15.54 -11.35
C LYS A 83 -1.88 -15.93 -9.92
N ASP A 84 -3.01 -16.59 -9.71
CA ASP A 84 -3.45 -17.02 -8.38
C ASP A 84 -3.53 -18.55 -8.27
N SER A 85 -4.11 -19.04 -7.17
CA SER A 85 -4.26 -20.47 -6.91
C SER A 85 -5.31 -21.17 -7.78
N MET A 86 -6.13 -20.43 -8.52
CA MET A 86 -7.21 -20.94 -9.38
C MET A 86 -6.80 -21.06 -10.85
N GLY A 87 -5.69 -20.45 -11.26
CA GLY A 87 -5.16 -20.50 -12.63
C GLY A 87 -4.91 -19.12 -13.20
#